data_AF-A0AA89QNL7-F1
#
_entry.id   AF-A0AA89QNL7-F1
#
_cell.length_a   1.000
_cell.length_b   1.000
_cell.length_c   1.000
_cell.angle_alpha   90.00
_cell.angle_beta   90.00
_cell.angle_gamma   90.00
#
_symmetry.space_group_name_H-M   'P 1'
#
loop_
_entity.id
_entity.type
_entity.pdbx_description
1 polymer ?
#
loop_
_entity_poly.entity_id
_entity_poly.type
_entity_poly.pdbx_seq_one_letter_code
_entity_poly.pdbx_strand_id
1 'polypeptide(L)'
;MSRTSPHTHHEGGRVSRRGLLKTAGGLTAALAVGATATATTAGAAPATFTHPGMLHNAGDINRAKVRVAAGDDPWLSGWNRLTANSHSQSTWTNRATATVIRGGTGENYPQLYNDIAAAYQNALRWKVAGTEANAQCAANILNAWSRTLTTVTGNADRFLAAGLYGWQFANACELMRDHPAFDLAAAQDMMVRVFYPLNNQFLTGHNDACITNYWANWDLCNMASVMAIGILTDNAAKYDQAVTYFKSGAGNGSIQHAVPFLYGNVEGYDLGQWQESGRDQGHTVMGMGQMGALCEMAWNQGDDLYSYDGRRFMKAAQYVAKYNLNMDVPFTTYTWGTGQNCAQQSQTVLGSASRGQVRPVWAMLHYHYGRRLLLDDKYIAQMCFSVAPEGGGGDYGTTSGGFDQLGFGTLMYAK
;
A
#
# COMPACT_ATOMS: atom_id res chain seq x y z
N MET A 1 38.46 55.44 13.81
CA MET A 1 39.26 55.00 12.63
C MET A 1 39.93 53.70 13.05
N SER A 2 39.41 52.52 12.70
CA SER A 2 39.50 51.83 11.39
C SER A 2 40.56 50.72 11.43
N ARG A 3 40.07 49.46 11.38
CA ARG A 3 40.63 48.29 10.65
C ARG A 3 41.97 47.73 11.22
N THR A 4 42.22 46.42 11.31
CA THR A 4 41.75 45.24 10.55
C THR A 4 42.21 43.97 11.28
N SER A 5 41.42 42.90 11.19
CA SER A 5 41.78 41.52 11.59
C SER A 5 42.91 40.92 10.76
N PRO A 6 43.52 39.83 11.26
CA PRO A 6 43.80 38.69 10.41
C PRO A 6 43.26 37.34 10.96
N HIS A 7 43.07 36.47 9.98
CA HIS A 7 42.59 35.09 9.98
C HIS A 7 43.12 34.15 11.09
N THR A 8 42.24 33.26 11.55
CA THR A 8 42.61 31.95 12.10
C THR A 8 41.66 30.88 11.58
N HIS A 9 42.26 29.84 10.99
CA HIS A 9 41.64 28.58 10.59
C HIS A 9 41.05 27.84 11.80
N HIS A 10 39.87 27.24 11.65
CA HIS A 10 39.41 26.17 12.52
C HIS A 10 39.10 24.91 11.70
N GLU A 11 39.92 23.89 11.93
CA GLU A 11 39.72 22.52 11.50
C GLU A 11 38.48 21.92 12.16
N GLY A 12 37.77 21.08 11.40
CA GLY A 12 36.58 20.37 11.82
C GLY A 12 36.86 19.34 12.92
N GLY A 13 36.29 19.57 14.10
CA GLY A 13 36.19 18.58 15.16
C GLY A 13 35.08 17.58 14.90
N ARG A 14 35.46 16.33 14.58
CA ARG A 14 34.59 15.14 14.67
C ARG A 14 34.13 14.95 16.12
N VAL A 15 32.81 14.94 16.37
CA VAL A 15 32.27 14.45 17.66
C VAL A 15 31.97 12.96 17.55
N SER A 16 32.64 12.20 18.41
CA SER A 16 32.61 10.74 18.54
C SER A 16 31.32 10.24 19.20
N ARG A 17 30.84 9.08 18.72
CA ARG A 17 29.73 8.29 19.28
C ARG A 17 30.24 7.45 20.47
N ARG A 18 29.78 7.72 21.69
CA ARG A 18 29.44 6.74 22.74
C ARG A 18 29.26 7.41 24.11
N GLY A 19 28.11 7.15 24.73
CA GLY A 19 27.96 7.17 26.19
C GLY A 19 26.69 7.86 26.68
N LEU A 20 26.06 7.20 27.67
CA LEU A 20 24.97 7.66 28.57
C LEU A 20 23.55 7.31 28.09
N LEU A 21 22.68 6.59 28.81
CA LEU A 21 22.61 6.28 30.25
C LEU A 21 21.96 4.91 30.53
N LYS A 22 22.43 4.24 31.59
CA LYS A 22 21.62 3.49 32.54
C LYS A 22 21.53 4.32 33.82
N THR A 23 20.32 4.63 34.30
CA THR A 23 19.84 4.44 35.69
C THR A 23 18.43 4.99 35.85
N ALA A 24 17.64 4.29 36.67
CA ALA A 24 16.21 4.40 36.88
C ALA A 24 15.75 5.59 37.75
N GLY A 25 14.48 5.94 37.64
CA GLY A 25 13.75 6.81 38.58
C GLY A 25 12.50 7.42 37.91
N GLY A 26 11.32 6.99 38.33
CA GLY A 26 10.05 7.27 37.63
C GLY A 26 9.59 8.72 37.65
N LEU A 27 9.01 9.14 36.52
CA LEU A 27 7.80 9.94 36.41
C LEU A 27 7.41 9.99 34.94
N THR A 28 6.15 9.69 34.67
CA THR A 28 5.51 9.66 33.36
C THR A 28 5.58 11.01 32.65
N ALA A 29 6.45 11.11 31.66
CA ALA A 29 6.32 12.04 30.55
C ALA A 29 6.63 11.24 29.28
N ALA A 30 5.60 10.96 28.49
CA ALA A 30 5.76 10.42 27.14
C ALA A 30 6.40 11.50 26.26
N LEU A 31 7.72 11.64 26.37
CA LEU A 31 8.53 12.34 25.39
C LEU A 31 8.41 11.54 24.10
N ALA A 32 7.68 12.10 23.14
CA ALA A 32 7.74 11.70 21.75
C ALA A 32 9.19 11.91 21.27
N VAL A 33 10.03 10.92 21.50
CA VAL A 33 11.30 10.78 20.77
C VAL A 33 10.88 10.45 19.36
N GLY A 34 10.77 11.47 18.53
CA GLY A 34 10.82 11.33 17.08
C GLY A 34 12.19 10.76 16.74
N ALA A 35 12.33 9.45 16.85
CA ALA A 35 13.42 8.74 16.25
C ALA A 35 13.26 8.97 14.75
N THR A 36 14.09 9.83 14.18
CA THR A 36 14.44 9.74 12.76
C THR A 36 15.15 8.41 12.58
N ALA A 37 14.36 7.32 12.53
CA ALA A 37 14.83 6.04 12.07
C ALA A 37 15.29 6.29 10.64
N THR A 38 16.60 6.37 10.45
CA THR A 38 17.20 6.30 9.13
C THR A 38 16.82 4.93 8.59
N ALA A 39 15.81 4.90 7.71
CA ALA A 39 15.38 3.67 7.07
C ALA A 39 16.61 3.00 6.45
N THR A 40 16.84 1.75 6.84
CA THR A 40 17.97 0.99 6.30
C THR A 40 17.62 0.49 4.91
N THR A 41 18.64 0.24 4.09
CA THR A 41 18.44 -0.52 2.85
C THR A 41 17.74 -1.82 3.23
N ALA A 42 16.54 -2.04 2.69
CA ALA A 42 15.72 -3.20 3.04
C ALA A 42 16.59 -4.45 2.99
N GLY A 43 16.61 -5.25 4.05
CA GLY A 43 17.54 -6.38 4.19
C GLY A 43 16.80 -7.63 4.58
N ALA A 44 16.53 -7.72 5.87
CA ALA A 44 15.76 -8.76 6.53
C ALA A 44 14.67 -8.11 7.40
N ALA A 45 13.68 -8.90 7.80
CA ALA A 45 12.59 -8.48 8.66
C ALA A 45 13.11 -7.77 9.92
N PRO A 46 12.36 -6.79 10.44
CA PRO A 46 12.74 -6.14 11.69
C PRO A 46 12.79 -7.16 12.83
N ALA A 47 13.66 -6.92 13.81
CA ALA A 47 13.75 -7.78 15.00
C ALA A 47 12.45 -7.76 15.84
N THR A 48 11.62 -6.73 15.67
CA THR A 48 10.30 -6.60 16.29
C THR A 48 9.41 -5.82 15.33
N PHE A 49 8.21 -6.33 15.07
CA PHE A 49 7.24 -5.66 14.22
C PHE A 49 6.61 -4.47 14.97
N THR A 50 6.36 -3.39 14.23
CA THR A 50 5.70 -2.19 14.75
C THR A 50 4.19 -2.30 14.55
N HIS A 51 3.42 -1.95 15.58
CA HIS A 51 1.96 -1.92 15.57
C HIS A 51 1.40 -0.62 16.20
N PRO A 52 0.46 0.09 15.54
CA PRO A 52 0.07 -0.11 14.15
C PRO A 52 1.24 0.22 13.21
N GLY A 53 1.51 -0.64 12.23
CA GLY A 53 2.66 -0.47 11.33
C GLY A 53 2.49 -1.06 9.92
N MET A 54 1.26 -1.25 9.46
CA MET A 54 1.00 -1.55 8.05
C MET A 54 0.90 -0.26 7.24
N LEU A 55 -0.24 0.10 6.64
CA LEU A 55 -0.37 1.35 5.89
C LEU A 55 -0.32 2.60 6.78
N HIS A 56 -0.82 2.49 8.01
CA HIS A 56 -0.91 3.60 8.95
C HIS A 56 -0.10 3.33 10.20
N ASN A 57 0.76 4.29 10.58
CA ASN A 57 1.43 4.28 11.86
C ASN A 57 0.71 5.19 12.88
N ALA A 58 1.11 5.08 14.16
CA ALA A 58 0.51 5.87 15.24
C ALA A 58 0.62 7.40 15.02
N GLY A 59 1.71 7.86 14.38
CA GLY A 59 1.93 9.26 14.09
C GLY A 59 0.98 9.82 13.04
N ASP A 60 0.74 9.07 11.96
CA ASP A 60 -0.23 9.43 10.91
C ASP A 60 -1.66 9.46 11.46
N ILE A 61 -2.05 8.46 12.27
CA ILE A 61 -3.36 8.43 12.94
C ILE A 61 -3.53 9.64 13.86
N ASN A 62 -2.55 9.94 14.71
CA ASN A 62 -2.62 11.08 15.62
C ASN A 62 -2.69 12.41 14.87
N ARG A 63 -1.96 12.54 13.75
CA ARG A 63 -2.02 13.73 12.90
C ARG A 63 -3.41 13.93 12.32
N ALA A 64 -4.02 12.88 11.74
CA ALA A 64 -5.38 12.94 11.24
C ALA A 64 -6.37 13.36 12.33
N LYS A 65 -6.29 12.75 13.53
CA LYS A 65 -7.12 13.12 14.69
C LYS A 65 -7.03 14.60 15.04
N VAL A 66 -5.80 15.12 15.22
CA VAL A 66 -5.58 16.52 15.62
C VAL A 66 -6.06 17.48 14.53
N ARG A 67 -5.73 17.20 13.26
CA ARG A 67 -6.06 18.09 12.14
C ARG A 67 -7.55 18.11 11.82
N VAL A 68 -8.23 16.96 11.90
CA VAL A 68 -9.70 16.90 11.76
C VAL A 68 -10.38 17.66 12.88
N ALA A 69 -9.94 17.49 14.14
CA ALA A 69 -10.51 18.21 15.28
C ALA A 69 -10.29 19.74 15.19
N ALA A 70 -9.18 20.17 14.58
CA ALA A 70 -8.90 21.58 14.32
C ALA A 70 -9.68 22.16 13.13
N GLY A 71 -10.27 21.31 12.28
CA GLY A 71 -10.92 21.73 11.03
C GLY A 71 -9.94 22.08 9.91
N ASP A 72 -8.71 21.55 9.96
CA ASP A 72 -7.65 21.86 9.00
C ASP A 72 -7.82 21.08 7.70
N ASP A 73 -7.74 21.77 6.56
CA ASP A 73 -7.57 21.13 5.25
C ASP A 73 -6.10 20.73 4.99
N PRO A 74 -5.86 19.61 4.29
CA PRO A 74 -6.84 18.79 3.57
C PRO A 74 -7.47 17.65 4.40
N TRP A 75 -7.12 17.51 5.68
CA TRP A 75 -7.62 16.43 6.54
C TRP A 75 -9.14 16.51 6.74
N LEU A 76 -9.70 17.71 6.94
CA LEU A 76 -11.14 17.90 7.06
C LEU A 76 -11.88 17.46 5.78
N SER A 77 -11.39 17.84 4.60
CA SER A 77 -11.94 17.38 3.32
C SER A 77 -11.92 15.85 3.18
N GLY A 78 -10.80 15.21 3.54
CA GLY A 78 -10.70 13.74 3.56
C GLY A 78 -11.65 13.08 4.57
N TRP A 79 -11.80 13.68 5.75
CA TRP A 79 -12.75 13.21 6.77
C TRP A 79 -14.20 13.32 6.31
N ASN A 80 -14.58 14.44 5.69
CA ASN A 80 -15.91 14.63 5.14
C ASN A 80 -16.21 13.57 4.06
N ARG A 81 -15.23 13.25 3.21
CA ARG A 81 -15.37 12.17 2.22
C ARG A 81 -15.60 10.80 2.87
N LEU A 82 -14.85 10.47 3.92
CA LEU A 82 -15.04 9.24 4.70
C LEU A 82 -16.46 9.18 5.29
N THR A 83 -16.86 10.20 6.05
CA THR A 83 -18.16 10.18 6.76
C THR A 83 -19.38 10.17 5.85
N ALA A 84 -19.28 10.68 4.62
CA ALA A 84 -20.33 10.64 3.62
C ALA A 84 -20.49 9.26 2.94
N ASN A 85 -19.49 8.38 3.02
CA ASN A 85 -19.53 7.07 2.39
C ASN A 85 -20.48 6.12 3.15
N SER A 86 -21.29 5.36 2.43
CA SER A 86 -22.25 4.40 3.01
C SER A 86 -21.56 3.23 3.74
N HIS A 87 -20.36 2.85 3.32
CA HIS A 87 -19.54 1.84 4.00
C HIS A 87 -18.99 2.31 5.34
N SER A 88 -18.97 3.62 5.59
CA SER A 88 -18.50 4.24 6.83
C SER A 88 -19.59 4.34 7.92
N GLN A 89 -20.78 3.80 7.68
CA GLN A 89 -21.88 3.86 8.65
C GLN A 89 -21.80 2.69 9.63
N SER A 90 -21.98 2.98 10.93
CA SER A 90 -21.91 1.98 12.00
C SER A 90 -23.08 0.98 11.98
N THR A 91 -24.08 1.23 11.13
CA THR A 91 -25.24 0.35 10.89
C THR A 91 -24.98 -0.71 9.82
N TRP A 92 -23.76 -0.78 9.27
CA TRP A 92 -23.40 -1.79 8.29
C TRP A 92 -23.49 -3.20 8.88
N THR A 93 -24.11 -4.11 8.14
CA THR A 93 -24.25 -5.53 8.51
C THR A 93 -23.35 -6.37 7.62
N ASN A 94 -22.49 -7.16 8.24
CA ASN A 94 -21.61 -8.07 7.51
C ASN A 94 -22.39 -9.16 6.76
N ARG A 95 -21.78 -9.69 5.72
CA ARG A 95 -22.28 -10.76 4.85
C ARG A 95 -21.26 -11.90 4.81
N ALA A 96 -20.68 -12.22 5.97
CA ALA A 96 -19.67 -13.27 6.09
C ALA A 96 -20.22 -14.62 5.60
N THR A 97 -19.42 -15.32 4.80
CA THR A 97 -19.79 -16.62 4.24
C THR A 97 -18.59 -17.57 4.25
N ALA A 98 -18.87 -18.87 4.25
CA ALA A 98 -17.84 -19.89 4.40
C ALA A 98 -16.94 -20.04 3.16
N THR A 99 -17.49 -19.74 1.98
CA THR A 99 -16.81 -19.89 0.69
C THR A 99 -16.92 -18.61 -0.13
N VAL A 100 -15.79 -18.06 -0.52
CA VAL A 100 -15.71 -16.95 -1.48
C VAL A 100 -15.27 -17.49 -2.83
N ILE A 101 -16.05 -17.20 -3.87
CA ILE A 101 -15.81 -17.62 -5.26
C ILE A 101 -15.52 -16.37 -6.08
N ARG A 102 -14.36 -16.35 -6.75
CA ARG A 102 -14.02 -15.37 -7.79
C ARG A 102 -13.53 -16.11 -9.04
N GLY A 103 -14.19 -15.84 -10.15
CA GLY A 103 -14.03 -16.52 -11.43
C GLY A 103 -14.89 -17.78 -11.56
N GLY A 104 -15.62 -17.90 -12.66
CA GLY A 104 -16.47 -19.06 -12.98
C GLY A 104 -17.93 -18.89 -12.58
N THR A 105 -18.62 -19.99 -12.29
CA THR A 105 -20.05 -19.98 -11.91
C THR A 105 -20.23 -19.72 -10.41
N GLY A 106 -21.20 -18.89 -10.04
CA GLY A 106 -21.57 -18.66 -8.65
C GLY A 106 -20.69 -17.65 -7.90
N GLU A 107 -20.07 -16.72 -8.61
CA GLU A 107 -19.25 -15.66 -8.01
C GLU A 107 -20.01 -14.90 -6.92
N ASN A 108 -19.38 -14.76 -5.75
CA ASN A 108 -19.94 -14.04 -4.60
C ASN A 108 -18.92 -13.13 -3.90
N TYR A 109 -17.72 -12.98 -4.46
CA TYR A 109 -16.65 -12.13 -3.95
C TYR A 109 -17.03 -10.65 -3.68
N PRO A 110 -18.09 -10.05 -4.29
CA PRO A 110 -18.59 -8.75 -3.85
C PRO A 110 -19.01 -8.69 -2.39
N GLN A 111 -19.36 -9.80 -1.77
CA GLN A 111 -19.64 -9.84 -0.34
C GLN A 111 -18.40 -9.43 0.46
N LEU A 112 -17.25 -10.05 0.15
CA LEU A 112 -16.01 -9.85 0.86
C LEU A 112 -15.45 -8.44 0.70
N TYR A 113 -15.30 -7.91 -0.53
CA TYR A 113 -14.64 -6.61 -0.70
C TYR A 113 -15.44 -5.45 -0.10
N ASN A 114 -16.78 -5.51 -0.15
CA ASN A 114 -17.62 -4.46 0.43
C ASN A 114 -17.52 -4.50 1.97
N ASP A 115 -17.42 -5.69 2.57
CA ASP A 115 -17.28 -5.82 4.02
C ASP A 115 -15.89 -5.40 4.50
N ILE A 116 -14.83 -5.71 3.75
CA ILE A 116 -13.48 -5.21 4.06
C ILE A 116 -13.43 -3.68 4.00
N ALA A 117 -14.02 -3.08 2.96
CA ALA A 117 -14.10 -1.63 2.85
C ALA A 117 -14.88 -1.02 4.02
N ALA A 118 -16.01 -1.62 4.41
CA ALA A 118 -16.80 -1.17 5.55
C ALA A 118 -16.03 -1.32 6.88
N ALA A 119 -15.33 -2.42 7.10
CA ALA A 119 -14.53 -2.64 8.30
C ALA A 119 -13.38 -1.63 8.41
N TYR A 120 -12.61 -1.44 7.34
CA TYR A 120 -11.53 -0.46 7.31
C TYR A 120 -12.03 0.97 7.54
N GLN A 121 -13.09 1.36 6.84
CA GLN A 121 -13.66 2.70 6.97
C GLN A 121 -14.23 2.98 8.38
N ASN A 122 -14.93 2.02 8.96
CA ASN A 122 -15.41 2.12 10.34
C ASN A 122 -14.24 2.16 11.35
N ALA A 123 -13.17 1.40 11.10
CA ALA A 123 -11.95 1.47 11.91
C ALA A 123 -11.28 2.84 11.83
N LEU A 124 -11.23 3.48 10.65
CA LEU A 124 -10.74 4.85 10.51
C LEU A 124 -11.60 5.86 11.28
N ARG A 125 -12.93 5.73 11.21
CA ARG A 125 -13.83 6.59 12.00
C ARG A 125 -13.57 6.49 13.50
N TRP A 126 -13.36 5.27 13.99
CA TRP A 126 -12.98 5.05 15.38
C TRP A 126 -11.60 5.62 15.70
N LYS A 127 -10.56 5.34 14.90
CA LYS A 127 -9.19 5.80 15.17
C LYS A 127 -9.05 7.33 15.17
N VAL A 128 -9.76 8.01 14.27
CA VAL A 128 -9.67 9.46 14.10
C VAL A 128 -10.59 10.20 15.07
N ALA A 129 -11.85 9.78 15.22
CA ALA A 129 -12.86 10.51 16.00
C ALA A 129 -13.30 9.83 17.31
N GLY A 130 -12.85 8.61 17.58
CA GLY A 130 -13.20 7.88 18.81
C GLY A 130 -14.64 7.34 18.84
N THR A 131 -15.27 7.13 17.68
CA THR A 131 -16.66 6.68 17.62
C THR A 131 -16.83 5.18 17.92
N GLU A 132 -17.25 4.87 19.15
CA GLU A 132 -17.39 3.49 19.64
C GLU A 132 -18.34 2.63 18.78
N ALA A 133 -19.45 3.21 18.29
CA ALA A 133 -20.37 2.48 17.41
C ALA A 133 -19.70 2.01 16.11
N ASN A 134 -18.75 2.78 15.56
CA ASN A 134 -17.98 2.36 14.40
C ASN A 134 -16.92 1.32 14.78
N ALA A 135 -16.29 1.44 15.95
CA ALA A 135 -15.37 0.44 16.47
C ALA A 135 -16.03 -0.95 16.58
N GLN A 136 -17.23 -0.99 17.17
CA GLN A 136 -18.03 -2.21 17.29
C GLN A 136 -18.44 -2.76 15.92
N CYS A 137 -18.84 -1.89 14.98
CA CYS A 137 -19.17 -2.30 13.61
C CYS A 137 -17.96 -2.95 12.91
N ALA A 138 -16.79 -2.33 12.97
CA ALA A 138 -15.55 -2.88 12.40
C ALA A 138 -15.19 -4.24 13.04
N ALA A 139 -15.21 -4.33 14.37
CA ALA A 139 -14.94 -5.58 15.09
C ALA A 139 -15.93 -6.68 14.71
N ASN A 140 -17.23 -6.36 14.61
CA ASN A 140 -18.26 -7.31 14.21
C ASN A 140 -18.02 -7.89 12.81
N ILE A 141 -17.67 -7.04 11.84
CA ILE A 141 -17.38 -7.48 10.48
C ILE A 141 -16.15 -8.40 10.47
N LEU A 142 -15.04 -7.95 11.06
CA LEU A 142 -13.78 -8.69 11.05
C LEU A 142 -13.91 -10.03 11.78
N ASN A 143 -14.54 -10.06 12.95
CA ASN A 143 -14.77 -11.30 13.70
C ASN A 143 -15.67 -12.28 12.95
N ALA A 144 -16.73 -11.79 12.29
CA ALA A 144 -17.65 -12.64 11.54
C ALA A 144 -16.92 -13.36 10.40
N TRP A 145 -16.13 -12.65 9.60
CA TRP A 145 -15.31 -13.26 8.55
C TRP A 145 -14.24 -14.19 9.10
N SER A 146 -13.52 -13.76 10.15
CA SER A 146 -12.44 -14.55 10.77
C SER A 146 -12.90 -15.92 11.28
N ARG A 147 -14.16 -16.02 11.73
CA ARG A 147 -14.74 -17.27 12.23
C ARG A 147 -15.49 -18.09 11.18
N THR A 148 -15.91 -17.47 10.08
CA THR A 148 -16.78 -18.11 9.08
C THR A 148 -16.02 -18.55 7.84
N LEU A 149 -15.07 -17.75 7.34
CA LEU A 149 -14.41 -18.02 6.08
C LEU A 149 -13.51 -19.25 6.18
N THR A 150 -13.75 -20.22 5.32
CA THR A 150 -12.97 -21.44 5.25
C THR A 150 -12.18 -21.55 3.95
N THR A 151 -12.71 -21.02 2.84
CA THR A 151 -12.15 -21.23 1.51
C THR A 151 -12.34 -20.03 0.59
N VAL A 152 -11.30 -19.70 -0.18
CA VAL A 152 -11.35 -18.85 -1.38
C VAL A 152 -11.12 -19.75 -2.60
N THR A 153 -11.99 -19.71 -3.59
CA THR A 153 -11.98 -20.61 -4.75
C THR A 153 -12.48 -19.92 -6.02
N GLY A 154 -12.61 -20.68 -7.11
CA GLY A 154 -12.97 -20.22 -8.45
C GLY A 154 -11.91 -20.62 -9.47
N ASN A 155 -11.87 -19.92 -10.61
CA ASN A 155 -10.83 -20.10 -11.61
C ASN A 155 -9.50 -19.44 -11.15
N ALA A 156 -8.62 -19.03 -12.07
CA ALA A 156 -7.40 -18.30 -11.73
C ALA A 156 -7.66 -17.04 -10.86
N ASP A 157 -8.80 -16.36 -11.02
CA ASP A 157 -9.14 -15.12 -10.30
C ASP A 157 -9.24 -15.31 -8.78
N ARG A 158 -9.27 -16.56 -8.27
CA ARG A 158 -9.12 -16.84 -6.84
C ARG A 158 -7.81 -16.27 -6.26
N PHE A 159 -6.74 -16.17 -7.05
CA PHE A 159 -5.48 -15.54 -6.63
C PHE A 159 -5.60 -14.02 -6.54
N LEU A 160 -6.41 -13.39 -7.41
CA LEU A 160 -6.75 -11.97 -7.25
C LEU A 160 -7.58 -11.75 -5.99
N ALA A 161 -8.53 -12.64 -5.69
CA ALA A 161 -9.28 -12.58 -4.44
C ALA A 161 -8.37 -12.73 -3.20
N ALA A 162 -7.49 -13.73 -3.19
CA ALA A 162 -6.56 -13.94 -2.09
C ALA A 162 -5.59 -12.76 -1.88
N GLY A 163 -5.02 -12.26 -2.98
CA GLY A 163 -4.11 -11.13 -2.96
C GLY A 163 -4.80 -9.85 -2.55
N LEU A 164 -5.74 -9.35 -3.36
CA LEU A 164 -6.38 -8.05 -3.17
C LEU A 164 -7.09 -7.94 -1.83
N TYR A 165 -7.84 -8.98 -1.44
CA TYR A 165 -8.63 -8.90 -0.22
C TYR A 165 -7.79 -9.21 1.00
N GLY A 166 -6.76 -10.05 0.89
CA GLY A 166 -5.94 -10.44 2.03
C GLY A 166 -5.14 -9.28 2.62
N TRP A 167 -4.44 -8.47 1.81
CA TRP A 167 -3.70 -7.32 2.36
C TRP A 167 -4.63 -6.25 2.92
N GLN A 168 -5.80 -6.05 2.31
CA GLN A 168 -6.79 -5.07 2.77
C GLN A 168 -7.44 -5.51 4.08
N PHE A 169 -7.80 -6.79 4.20
CA PHE A 169 -8.35 -7.37 5.42
C PHE A 169 -7.33 -7.27 6.58
N ALA A 170 -6.07 -7.62 6.34
CA ALA A 170 -5.00 -7.50 7.33
C ALA A 170 -4.81 -6.05 7.81
N ASN A 171 -4.90 -5.07 6.92
CA ASN A 171 -4.84 -3.65 7.30
C ASN A 171 -6.03 -3.21 8.16
N ALA A 172 -7.24 -3.70 7.89
CA ALA A 172 -8.39 -3.45 8.74
C ALA A 172 -8.22 -4.10 10.14
N CYS A 173 -7.72 -5.33 10.20
CA CYS A 173 -7.38 -6.02 11.45
C CYS A 173 -6.31 -5.27 12.26
N GLU A 174 -5.28 -4.76 11.59
CA GLU A 174 -4.20 -4.02 12.23
C GLU A 174 -4.70 -2.75 12.93
N LEU A 175 -5.64 -2.02 12.31
CA LEU A 175 -6.27 -0.89 12.96
C LEU A 175 -7.06 -1.34 14.21
N MET A 176 -7.71 -2.51 14.16
CA MET A 176 -8.51 -3.01 15.28
C MET A 176 -7.72 -3.81 16.33
N ARG A 177 -6.41 -4.02 16.14
CA ARG A 177 -5.55 -4.91 16.94
C ARG A 177 -5.76 -4.84 18.46
N ASP A 178 -5.83 -3.63 19.01
CA ASP A 178 -5.92 -3.40 20.46
C ASP A 178 -7.36 -3.24 20.97
N HIS A 179 -8.36 -3.38 20.12
CA HIS A 179 -9.75 -3.21 20.51
C HIS A 179 -10.26 -4.47 21.24
N PRO A 180 -10.82 -4.37 22.46
CA PRO A 180 -11.22 -5.54 23.25
C PRO A 180 -12.26 -6.44 22.59
N ALA A 181 -13.14 -5.87 21.75
CA ALA A 181 -14.15 -6.63 21.02
C ALA A 181 -13.60 -7.37 19.78
N PHE A 182 -12.36 -7.10 19.35
CA PHE A 182 -11.77 -7.71 18.17
C PHE A 182 -10.98 -8.98 18.53
N ASP A 183 -11.29 -10.07 17.85
CA ASP A 183 -10.64 -11.36 18.01
C ASP A 183 -9.44 -11.47 17.08
N LEU A 184 -8.33 -10.87 17.50
CA LEU A 184 -7.08 -10.85 16.73
C LEU A 184 -6.57 -12.27 16.40
N ALA A 185 -6.69 -13.20 17.35
CA ALA A 185 -6.19 -14.56 17.17
C ALA A 185 -6.96 -15.31 16.07
N ALA A 186 -8.30 -15.19 16.05
CA ALA A 186 -9.11 -15.76 14.97
C ALA A 186 -8.78 -15.14 13.60
N ALA A 187 -8.55 -13.82 13.57
CA ALA A 187 -8.17 -13.14 12.33
C ALA A 187 -6.80 -13.62 11.82
N GLN A 188 -5.80 -13.71 12.70
CA GLN A 188 -4.47 -14.22 12.37
C GLN A 188 -4.54 -15.67 11.83
N ASP A 189 -5.32 -16.55 12.47
CA ASP A 189 -5.55 -17.92 11.97
C ASP A 189 -6.15 -17.92 10.57
N MET A 190 -7.26 -17.20 10.36
CA MET A 190 -7.91 -17.13 9.04
C MET A 190 -6.94 -16.63 7.97
N MET A 191 -6.17 -15.59 8.25
CA MET A 191 -5.19 -15.03 7.32
C MET A 191 -4.13 -16.05 6.91
N VAL A 192 -3.61 -16.84 7.87
CA VAL A 192 -2.60 -17.87 7.61
C VAL A 192 -3.19 -19.11 6.95
N ARG A 193 -4.41 -19.51 7.32
CA ARG A 193 -5.03 -20.76 6.88
C ARG A 193 -5.71 -20.63 5.51
N VAL A 194 -6.31 -19.48 5.21
CA VAL A 194 -7.13 -19.28 4.00
C VAL A 194 -6.39 -18.47 2.94
N PHE A 195 -5.79 -17.33 3.31
CA PHE A 195 -5.21 -16.41 2.33
C PHE A 195 -3.78 -16.79 1.96
N TYR A 196 -2.90 -16.98 2.95
CA TYR A 196 -1.48 -17.26 2.71
C TYR A 196 -1.21 -18.42 1.73
N PRO A 197 -1.88 -19.59 1.79
CA PRO A 197 -1.57 -20.71 0.90
C PRO A 197 -1.77 -20.38 -0.58
N LEU A 198 -2.84 -19.65 -0.92
CA LEU A 198 -3.08 -19.20 -2.29
C LEU A 198 -2.05 -18.15 -2.73
N ASN A 199 -1.75 -17.18 -1.87
CA ASN A 199 -0.74 -16.17 -2.20
C ASN A 199 0.63 -16.79 -2.44
N ASN A 200 1.05 -17.70 -1.55
CA ASN A 200 2.31 -18.42 -1.69
C ASN A 200 2.32 -19.29 -2.95
N GLN A 201 1.25 -20.06 -3.20
CA GLN A 201 1.12 -20.88 -4.41
C GLN A 201 1.25 -20.02 -5.68
N PHE A 202 0.64 -18.84 -5.70
CA PHE A 202 0.77 -17.94 -6.85
C PHE A 202 2.21 -17.49 -7.05
N LEU A 203 2.89 -17.01 -6.00
CA LEU A 203 4.25 -16.49 -6.11
C LEU A 203 5.31 -17.56 -6.41
N THR A 204 5.06 -18.82 -6.07
CA THR A 204 6.01 -19.92 -6.30
C THR A 204 5.70 -20.78 -7.52
N GLY A 205 4.42 -20.88 -7.90
CA GLY A 205 3.96 -21.78 -8.96
C GLY A 205 3.25 -21.10 -10.12
N HIS A 206 2.90 -19.82 -10.00
CA HIS A 206 2.24 -19.01 -11.03
C HIS A 206 1.06 -19.72 -11.72
N ASN A 207 0.26 -20.46 -10.94
CA ASN A 207 -0.87 -21.27 -11.42
C ASN A 207 -0.50 -22.17 -12.61
N ASP A 208 0.67 -22.82 -12.53
CA ASP A 208 1.21 -23.75 -13.52
C ASP A 208 1.39 -23.15 -14.93
N ALA A 209 1.51 -21.83 -15.02
CA ALA A 209 1.73 -21.07 -16.24
C ALA A 209 3.17 -20.57 -16.35
N CYS A 210 3.53 -20.08 -17.53
CA CYS A 210 4.77 -19.34 -17.74
C CYS A 210 4.90 -18.21 -16.70
N ILE A 211 6.10 -17.97 -16.17
CA ILE A 211 6.32 -16.99 -15.10
C ILE A 211 5.85 -15.56 -15.47
N THR A 212 5.89 -15.21 -16.76
CA THR A 212 5.46 -13.91 -17.29
C THR A 212 4.00 -13.89 -17.76
N ASN A 213 3.25 -14.99 -17.61
CA ASN A 213 1.87 -15.11 -18.11
C ASN A 213 0.93 -14.10 -17.46
N TYR A 214 1.07 -13.90 -16.16
CA TYR A 214 0.24 -12.99 -15.38
C TYR A 214 0.83 -11.59 -15.34
N TRP A 215 -0.04 -10.58 -15.37
CA TRP A 215 0.36 -9.18 -15.30
C TRP A 215 0.86 -8.80 -13.90
N ALA A 216 1.66 -7.72 -13.80
CA ALA A 216 2.27 -7.27 -12.55
C ALA A 216 1.28 -7.17 -11.38
N ASN A 217 0.05 -6.69 -11.60
CA ASN A 217 -0.96 -6.56 -10.54
C ASN A 217 -1.30 -7.87 -9.80
N TRP A 218 -1.10 -9.03 -10.43
CA TRP A 218 -1.36 -10.34 -9.81
C TRP A 218 -0.28 -10.65 -8.79
N ASP A 219 0.99 -10.56 -9.18
CA ASP A 219 2.13 -10.71 -8.28
C ASP A 219 2.08 -9.68 -7.15
N LEU A 220 1.78 -8.42 -7.47
CA LEU A 220 1.75 -7.34 -6.48
C LEU A 220 0.70 -7.55 -5.40
N CYS A 221 -0.51 -7.97 -5.74
CA CYS A 221 -1.53 -8.18 -4.71
C CYS A 221 -1.23 -9.40 -3.82
N ASN A 222 -0.72 -10.49 -4.39
CA ASN A 222 -0.34 -11.68 -3.62
C ASN A 222 0.89 -11.38 -2.72
N MET A 223 1.88 -10.65 -3.23
CA MET A 223 3.04 -10.21 -2.47
C MET A 223 2.66 -9.25 -1.33
N ALA A 224 1.80 -8.26 -1.58
CA ALA A 224 1.30 -7.36 -0.54
C ALA A 224 0.53 -8.13 0.54
N SER A 225 -0.24 -9.14 0.14
CA SER A 225 -0.98 -10.02 1.08
C SER A 225 -0.02 -10.82 1.96
N VAL A 226 1.03 -11.42 1.38
CA VAL A 226 2.06 -12.13 2.16
C VAL A 226 2.76 -11.19 3.16
N MET A 227 3.14 -9.98 2.74
CA MET A 227 3.75 -8.99 3.65
C MET A 227 2.82 -8.60 4.79
N ALA A 228 1.57 -8.26 4.48
CA ALA A 228 0.58 -7.86 5.48
C ALA A 228 0.27 -8.99 6.46
N ILE A 229 0.20 -10.24 6.00
CA ILE A 229 0.06 -11.42 6.87
C ILE A 229 1.30 -11.58 7.76
N GLY A 230 2.50 -11.39 7.20
CA GLY A 230 3.75 -11.39 7.95
C GLY A 230 3.74 -10.39 9.11
N ILE A 231 3.36 -9.14 8.84
CA ILE A 231 3.23 -8.09 9.86
C ILE A 231 2.12 -8.45 10.86
N LEU A 232 0.93 -8.85 10.41
CA LEU A 232 -0.20 -9.14 11.32
C LEU A 232 0.15 -10.24 12.33
N THR A 233 0.94 -11.23 11.90
CA THR A 233 1.24 -12.46 12.65
C THR A 233 2.64 -12.48 13.27
N ASP A 234 3.36 -11.35 13.26
CA ASP A 234 4.75 -11.26 13.73
C ASP A 234 5.68 -12.30 13.07
N ASN A 235 5.44 -12.62 11.80
CA ASN A 235 6.11 -13.69 11.08
C ASN A 235 7.16 -13.14 10.10
N ALA A 236 8.41 -13.09 10.58
CA ALA A 236 9.57 -12.65 9.81
C ALA A 236 9.74 -13.37 8.46
N ALA A 237 9.54 -14.69 8.42
CA ALA A 237 9.74 -15.46 7.18
C ALA A 237 8.78 -15.05 6.06
N LYS A 238 7.52 -14.73 6.37
CA LYS A 238 6.55 -14.22 5.38
C LYS A 238 6.90 -12.80 4.94
N TYR A 239 7.31 -11.94 5.87
CA TYR A 239 7.77 -10.60 5.53
C TYR A 239 8.99 -10.66 4.59
N ASP A 240 9.99 -11.46 4.94
CA ASP A 240 11.20 -11.68 4.13
C ASP A 240 10.89 -12.28 2.76
N GLN A 241 9.92 -13.19 2.67
CA GLN A 241 9.44 -13.71 1.39
C GLN A 241 8.96 -12.57 0.48
N ALA A 242 8.13 -11.66 1.00
CA ALA A 242 7.61 -10.54 0.22
C ALA A 242 8.71 -9.54 -0.17
N VAL A 243 9.59 -9.18 0.75
CA VAL A 243 10.73 -8.28 0.46
C VAL A 243 11.69 -8.89 -0.57
N THR A 244 11.97 -10.19 -0.46
CA THR A 244 12.81 -10.91 -1.42
C THR A 244 12.14 -10.95 -2.79
N TYR A 245 10.84 -11.25 -2.85
CA TYR A 245 10.09 -11.27 -4.10
C TYR A 245 10.06 -9.89 -4.77
N PHE A 246 9.86 -8.82 -4.00
CA PHE A 246 9.92 -7.45 -4.53
C PHE A 246 11.25 -7.17 -5.23
N LYS A 247 12.36 -7.58 -4.63
CA LYS A 247 13.71 -7.28 -5.15
C LYS A 247 14.13 -8.16 -6.32
N SER A 248 13.82 -9.45 -6.24
CA SER A 248 14.40 -10.48 -7.12
C SER A 248 13.45 -11.63 -7.44
N GLY A 249 12.15 -11.45 -7.26
CA GLY A 249 11.13 -12.41 -7.69
C GLY A 249 11.14 -12.58 -9.21
N ALA A 250 10.83 -13.79 -9.67
CA ALA A 250 10.91 -14.14 -11.09
C ALA A 250 9.72 -13.64 -11.92
N GLY A 251 8.58 -13.33 -11.27
CA GLY A 251 7.38 -12.85 -11.95
C GLY A 251 7.31 -11.33 -12.10
N ASN A 252 6.27 -10.88 -12.79
CA ASN A 252 6.13 -9.50 -13.27
C ASN A 252 5.94 -8.46 -12.14
N GLY A 253 5.73 -8.88 -10.88
CA GLY A 253 5.59 -7.97 -9.74
C GLY A 253 6.89 -7.60 -9.04
N SER A 254 8.02 -8.26 -9.33
CA SER A 254 9.31 -7.80 -8.82
C SER A 254 9.70 -6.48 -9.49
N ILE A 255 10.41 -5.62 -8.79
CA ILE A 255 10.56 -4.21 -9.18
C ILE A 255 11.21 -4.00 -10.56
N GLN A 256 12.13 -4.88 -10.95
CA GLN A 256 12.78 -4.81 -12.27
C GLN A 256 11.89 -5.35 -13.39
N HIS A 257 10.99 -6.30 -13.12
CA HIS A 257 10.03 -6.79 -14.10
C HIS A 257 8.78 -5.90 -14.18
N ALA A 258 8.37 -5.28 -13.07
CA ALA A 258 7.28 -4.31 -13.00
C ALA A 258 7.62 -3.00 -13.72
N VAL A 259 8.91 -2.64 -13.77
CA VAL A 259 9.42 -1.45 -14.47
C VAL A 259 10.57 -1.86 -15.39
N PRO A 260 10.29 -2.52 -16.53
CA PRO A 260 11.33 -3.15 -17.37
C PRO A 260 12.25 -2.16 -18.08
N PHE A 261 11.78 -0.95 -18.37
CA PHE A 261 12.54 0.05 -19.12
C PHE A 261 12.63 1.36 -18.35
N LEU A 262 13.83 1.95 -18.35
CA LEU A 262 14.09 3.27 -17.79
C LEU A 262 14.46 4.24 -18.91
N TYR A 263 13.95 5.46 -18.82
CA TYR A 263 14.21 6.55 -19.75
C TYR A 263 14.82 7.71 -19.00
N GLY A 264 16.00 8.16 -19.44
CA GLY A 264 16.67 9.31 -18.84
C GLY A 264 16.20 10.62 -19.46
N ASN A 265 16.10 11.67 -18.63
CA ASN A 265 15.92 13.06 -19.06
C ASN A 265 14.73 13.29 -20.03
N VAL A 266 13.59 12.64 -19.79
CA VAL A 266 12.35 12.92 -20.51
C VAL A 266 11.79 14.22 -19.97
N GLU A 267 12.07 15.33 -20.66
CA GLU A 267 11.72 16.70 -20.21
C GLU A 267 12.25 17.04 -18.82
N GLY A 268 13.49 16.62 -18.50
CA GLY A 268 14.12 16.88 -17.20
C GLY A 268 13.84 15.83 -16.12
N TYR A 269 13.10 14.76 -16.44
CA TYR A 269 12.78 13.69 -15.48
C TYR A 269 13.27 12.32 -15.95
N ASP A 270 13.76 11.51 -15.01
CA ASP A 270 13.95 10.09 -15.22
C ASP A 270 12.60 9.37 -15.04
N LEU A 271 12.19 8.62 -16.05
CA LEU A 271 10.91 7.91 -16.09
C LEU A 271 11.13 6.41 -16.25
N GLY A 272 10.12 5.61 -15.87
CA GLY A 272 10.15 4.16 -16.02
C GLY A 272 8.86 3.63 -16.64
N GLN A 273 8.96 2.85 -17.72
CA GLN A 273 7.78 2.21 -18.31
C GLN A 273 7.22 1.20 -17.31
N TRP A 274 5.96 1.36 -16.91
CA TRP A 274 5.28 0.34 -16.12
C TRP A 274 4.91 -0.86 -17.00
N GLN A 275 5.03 -2.08 -16.48
CA GLN A 275 4.82 -3.33 -17.22
C GLN A 275 3.46 -3.40 -17.93
N GLU A 276 2.38 -2.91 -17.30
CA GLU A 276 1.03 -2.93 -17.87
C GLU A 276 0.69 -1.74 -18.79
N SER A 277 1.65 -0.85 -19.05
CA SER A 277 1.40 0.40 -19.79
C SER A 277 0.83 0.18 -21.20
N GLY A 278 1.22 -0.90 -21.88
CA GLY A 278 0.71 -1.24 -23.21
C GLY A 278 -0.68 -1.90 -23.19
N ARG A 279 -1.16 -2.34 -22.02
CA ARG A 279 -2.46 -3.00 -21.85
C ARG A 279 -3.59 -1.97 -21.76
N ASP A 280 -3.61 -1.21 -20.68
CA ASP A 280 -4.55 -0.12 -20.41
C ASP A 280 -4.10 0.68 -19.19
N GLN A 281 -4.68 1.87 -19.00
CA GLN A 281 -4.33 2.73 -17.87
C GLN A 281 -5.04 2.37 -16.57
N GLY A 282 -6.16 1.65 -16.63
CA GLY A 282 -6.87 1.23 -15.43
C GLY A 282 -6.04 0.27 -14.57
N HIS A 283 -5.34 -0.67 -15.20
CA HIS A 283 -4.43 -1.58 -14.52
C HIS A 283 -3.06 -0.95 -14.23
N THR A 284 -2.61 -0.05 -15.10
CA THR A 284 -1.37 0.70 -14.87
C THR A 284 -1.47 1.55 -13.58
N VAL A 285 -2.57 2.28 -13.40
CA VAL A 285 -2.82 3.07 -12.18
C VAL A 285 -3.08 2.17 -10.95
N MET A 286 -3.76 1.02 -11.14
CA MET A 286 -3.93 0.01 -10.08
C MET A 286 -2.58 -0.47 -9.54
N GLY A 287 -1.61 -0.74 -10.43
CA GLY A 287 -0.27 -1.17 -10.06
C GLY A 287 0.47 -0.17 -9.17
N MET A 288 0.27 1.13 -9.38
CA MET A 288 0.83 2.20 -8.53
C MET A 288 0.32 2.09 -7.09
N GLY A 289 -0.98 1.85 -6.92
CA GLY A 289 -1.58 1.67 -5.60
C GLY A 289 -1.06 0.43 -4.88
N GLN A 290 -0.93 -0.70 -5.58
CA GLN A 290 -0.48 -1.96 -4.98
C GLN A 290 1.00 -1.95 -4.62
N MET A 291 1.85 -1.46 -5.53
CA MET A 291 3.28 -1.30 -5.26
C MET A 291 3.52 -0.28 -4.14
N GLY A 292 2.77 0.82 -4.15
CA GLY A 292 2.81 1.81 -3.08
C GLY A 292 2.40 1.24 -1.72
N ALA A 293 1.35 0.41 -1.67
CA ALA A 293 0.91 -0.21 -0.43
C ALA A 293 1.98 -1.15 0.15
N LEU A 294 2.66 -1.93 -0.69
CA LEU A 294 3.80 -2.75 -0.29
C LEU A 294 4.94 -1.88 0.28
N CYS A 295 5.34 -0.84 -0.45
CA CYS A 295 6.41 0.05 -0.02
C CYS A 295 6.07 0.80 1.27
N GLU A 296 4.81 1.22 1.47
CA GLU A 296 4.39 1.91 2.69
C GLU A 296 4.32 0.98 3.89
N MET A 297 3.85 -0.26 3.71
CA MET A 297 3.92 -1.27 4.78
C MET A 297 5.37 -1.56 5.19
N ALA A 298 6.28 -1.74 4.23
CA ALA A 298 7.70 -1.93 4.53
C ALA A 298 8.32 -0.70 5.21
N TRP A 299 7.98 0.51 4.74
CA TRP A 299 8.45 1.77 5.32
C TRP A 299 8.06 1.88 6.80
N ASN A 300 6.82 1.55 7.14
CA ASN A 300 6.33 1.59 8.52
C ASN A 300 6.93 0.48 9.41
N GLN A 301 7.62 -0.50 8.81
CA GLN A 301 8.46 -1.48 9.52
C GLN A 301 9.96 -1.12 9.53
N GLY A 302 10.34 0.01 8.92
CA GLY A 302 11.71 0.54 8.92
C GLY A 302 12.54 0.23 7.65
N ASP A 303 11.95 -0.41 6.65
CA ASP A 303 12.61 -0.78 5.40
C ASP A 303 12.25 0.16 4.24
N ASP A 304 13.26 0.75 3.60
CA ASP A 304 13.06 1.66 2.47
C ASP A 304 13.01 0.91 1.12
N LEU A 305 11.82 0.42 0.75
CA LEU A 305 11.56 -0.12 -0.59
C LEU A 305 11.27 0.98 -1.63
N TYR A 306 10.84 2.16 -1.21
CA TYR A 306 10.58 3.29 -2.12
C TYR A 306 11.86 3.76 -2.82
N SER A 307 12.99 3.78 -2.11
CA SER A 307 14.30 4.18 -2.66
C SER A 307 15.04 3.06 -3.40
N TYR A 308 14.54 1.82 -3.37
CA TYR A 308 15.22 0.67 -3.95
C TYR A 308 15.47 0.81 -5.46
N ASP A 309 16.57 0.23 -5.94
CA ASP A 309 17.03 0.24 -7.33
C ASP A 309 17.03 1.66 -7.96
N GLY A 310 17.60 2.62 -7.23
CA GLY A 310 17.69 4.01 -7.67
C GLY A 310 16.32 4.67 -7.83
N ARG A 311 15.40 4.41 -6.89
CA ARG A 311 14.01 4.89 -6.89
C ARG A 311 13.26 4.46 -8.16
N ARG A 312 13.46 3.21 -8.61
CA ARG A 312 12.80 2.67 -9.81
C ARG A 312 11.28 2.82 -9.75
N PHE A 313 10.68 2.64 -8.58
CA PHE A 313 9.24 2.84 -8.42
C PHE A 313 8.81 4.30 -8.60
N MET A 314 9.56 5.28 -8.09
CA MET A 314 9.27 6.70 -8.29
C MET A 314 9.26 7.07 -9.77
N LYS A 315 10.24 6.57 -10.53
CA LYS A 315 10.35 6.79 -11.97
C LYS A 315 9.13 6.24 -12.71
N ALA A 316 8.63 5.07 -12.31
CA ALA A 316 7.40 4.51 -12.84
C ALA A 316 6.16 5.31 -12.44
N ALA A 317 6.05 5.75 -11.19
CA ALA A 317 4.93 6.57 -10.74
C ALA A 317 4.87 7.93 -11.46
N GLN A 318 6.02 8.58 -11.69
CA GLN A 318 6.10 9.79 -12.52
C GLN A 318 5.70 9.52 -13.97
N TYR A 319 6.13 8.40 -14.56
CA TYR A 319 5.76 8.00 -15.92
C TYR A 319 4.25 7.82 -16.08
N VAL A 320 3.65 7.02 -15.18
CA VAL A 320 2.21 6.72 -15.21
C VAL A 320 1.39 7.98 -14.95
N ALA A 321 1.82 8.81 -14.00
CA ALA A 321 1.15 10.08 -13.71
C ALA A 321 1.20 11.01 -14.92
N LYS A 322 2.39 11.20 -15.53
CA LYS A 322 2.56 12.03 -16.73
C LYS A 322 1.62 11.60 -17.85
N TYR A 323 1.55 10.30 -18.13
CA TYR A 323 0.67 9.81 -19.18
C TYR A 323 -0.82 10.02 -18.86
N ASN A 324 -1.24 9.80 -17.61
CA ASN A 324 -2.63 10.00 -17.19
C ASN A 324 -3.03 11.47 -17.02
N LEU A 325 -2.07 12.40 -17.00
CA LEU A 325 -2.29 13.85 -17.14
C LEU A 325 -2.43 14.30 -18.61
N ASN A 326 -2.69 13.37 -19.53
CA ASN A 326 -2.80 13.61 -20.97
C ASN A 326 -1.51 14.11 -21.65
N MET A 327 -0.34 13.85 -21.05
CA MET A 327 0.96 14.14 -21.67
C MET A 327 1.60 12.88 -22.25
N ASP A 328 2.54 13.02 -23.17
CA ASP A 328 3.19 11.88 -23.81
C ASP A 328 4.39 11.34 -23.02
N VAL A 329 4.63 10.05 -23.18
CA VAL A 329 5.76 9.33 -22.59
C VAL A 329 6.36 8.39 -23.64
N PRO A 330 7.68 8.14 -23.61
CA PRO A 330 8.29 7.15 -24.50
C PRO A 330 7.77 5.74 -24.20
N PHE A 331 7.69 4.88 -25.21
CA PHE A 331 7.29 3.49 -25.04
C PHE A 331 8.22 2.57 -25.80
N THR A 332 8.76 1.56 -25.12
CA THR A 332 9.55 0.48 -25.68
C THR A 332 8.66 -0.75 -25.78
N THR A 333 8.68 -1.41 -26.94
CA THR A 333 7.95 -2.66 -27.17
C THR A 333 8.14 -3.62 -26.00
N TYR A 334 7.04 -4.00 -25.37
CA TYR A 334 7.03 -4.94 -24.26
C TYR A 334 6.69 -6.33 -24.78
N THR A 335 7.50 -7.32 -24.42
CA THR A 335 7.34 -8.71 -24.86
C THR A 335 7.25 -9.62 -23.64
N TRP A 336 6.34 -10.60 -23.67
CA TRP A 336 6.16 -11.58 -22.60
C TRP A 336 5.78 -12.96 -23.16
N GLY A 337 5.94 -14.00 -22.36
CA GLY A 337 5.39 -15.33 -22.62
C GLY A 337 4.02 -15.50 -21.99
N THR A 338 3.05 -16.03 -22.75
CA THR A 338 1.68 -16.32 -22.30
C THR A 338 1.40 -17.82 -22.25
N GLY A 339 0.40 -18.21 -21.46
CA GLY A 339 -0.04 -19.59 -21.28
C GLY A 339 1.01 -20.48 -20.59
N GLN A 340 0.84 -21.79 -20.71
CA GLN A 340 1.75 -22.78 -20.12
C GLN A 340 2.99 -23.04 -20.99
N ASN A 341 2.90 -22.76 -22.29
CA ASN A 341 3.97 -23.00 -23.26
C ASN A 341 4.87 -21.76 -23.49
N CYS A 342 4.69 -20.69 -22.72
CA CYS A 342 5.40 -19.42 -22.88
C CYS A 342 5.33 -18.86 -24.32
N ALA A 343 4.18 -18.99 -24.99
CA ALA A 343 4.01 -18.43 -26.33
C ALA A 343 4.28 -16.92 -26.31
N GLN A 344 5.18 -16.45 -27.18
CA GLN A 344 5.60 -15.05 -27.16
C GLN A 344 4.46 -14.13 -27.63
N GLN A 345 4.25 -13.03 -26.91
CA GLN A 345 3.32 -11.95 -27.22
C GLN A 345 4.04 -10.60 -27.08
N SER A 346 3.51 -9.56 -27.70
CA SER A 346 4.08 -8.21 -27.60
C SER A 346 3.05 -7.11 -27.69
N GLN A 347 3.32 -6.01 -26.99
CA GLN A 347 2.65 -4.72 -27.13
C GLN A 347 3.66 -3.72 -27.68
N THR A 348 3.39 -3.17 -28.86
CA THR A 348 4.28 -2.22 -29.56
C THR A 348 3.85 -0.77 -29.36
N VAL A 349 2.68 -0.54 -28.77
CA VAL A 349 2.11 0.79 -28.52
C VAL A 349 1.60 0.89 -27.09
N LEU A 350 1.55 2.12 -26.61
CA LEU A 350 1.00 2.46 -25.31
C LEU A 350 -0.54 2.37 -25.32
N GLY A 351 -1.12 1.73 -24.30
CA GLY A 351 -2.57 1.55 -24.20
C GLY A 351 -3.27 2.80 -23.66
N SER A 352 -4.20 3.37 -24.44
CA SER A 352 -4.94 4.58 -24.07
C SER A 352 -6.28 4.33 -23.37
N ALA A 353 -6.72 3.08 -23.30
CA ALA A 353 -7.96 2.72 -22.60
C ALA A 353 -7.88 3.16 -21.12
N SER A 354 -8.94 3.81 -20.65
CA SER A 354 -9.04 4.38 -19.29
C SER A 354 -7.98 5.44 -18.94
N ARG A 355 -7.36 6.10 -19.92
CA ARG A 355 -6.40 7.19 -19.66
C ARG A 355 -7.08 8.32 -18.88
N GLY A 356 -6.43 8.76 -17.80
CA GLY A 356 -6.97 9.75 -16.88
C GLY A 356 -7.94 9.17 -15.85
N GLN A 357 -8.03 7.85 -15.71
CA GLN A 357 -8.88 7.23 -14.70
C GLN A 357 -8.50 7.70 -13.28
N VAL A 358 -9.53 8.03 -12.52
CA VAL A 358 -9.42 8.45 -11.11
C VAL A 358 -9.40 7.21 -10.21
N ARG A 359 -8.37 7.11 -9.35
CA ARG A 359 -8.23 6.09 -8.28
C ARG A 359 -7.54 6.70 -7.06
N PRO A 360 -7.77 6.17 -5.84
CA PRO A 360 -7.19 6.72 -4.61
C PRO A 360 -5.79 6.14 -4.36
N VAL A 361 -4.83 6.49 -5.22
CA VAL A 361 -3.46 5.95 -5.20
C VAL A 361 -2.38 7.02 -5.03
N TRP A 362 -2.71 8.27 -5.33
CA TRP A 362 -1.73 9.31 -5.58
C TRP A 362 -1.32 10.04 -4.31
N ALA A 363 -2.21 10.19 -3.32
CA ALA A 363 -1.87 10.86 -2.07
C ALA A 363 -0.76 10.12 -1.30
N MET A 364 -0.83 8.78 -1.22
CA MET A 364 0.21 7.96 -0.59
C MET A 364 1.59 8.23 -1.22
N LEU A 365 1.65 8.23 -2.56
CA LEU A 365 2.90 8.44 -3.29
C LEU A 365 3.40 9.88 -3.18
N HIS A 366 2.52 10.88 -3.30
CA HIS A 366 2.90 12.28 -3.20
C HIS A 366 3.42 12.62 -1.81
N TYR A 367 2.68 12.24 -0.76
CA TYR A 367 3.09 12.53 0.60
C TYR A 367 4.31 11.72 1.04
N HIS A 368 4.63 10.62 0.35
CA HIS A 368 5.93 9.96 0.48
C HIS A 368 7.03 10.75 -0.24
N TYR A 369 7.00 10.83 -1.57
CA TYR A 369 8.12 11.38 -2.33
C TYR A 369 8.27 12.89 -2.17
N GLY A 370 7.20 13.66 -2.37
CA GLY A 370 7.22 15.12 -2.32
C GLY A 370 7.28 15.70 -0.92
N ARG A 371 6.68 15.03 0.08
CA ARG A 371 6.56 15.60 1.45
C ARG A 371 7.40 14.90 2.51
N ARG A 372 7.62 13.59 2.43
CA ARG A 372 8.50 12.86 3.37
C ARG A 372 9.96 12.91 2.92
N LEU A 373 10.23 12.72 1.62
CA LEU A 373 11.59 12.74 1.07
C LEU A 373 12.02 14.07 0.43
N LEU A 374 11.08 15.01 0.25
CA LEU A 374 11.31 16.32 -0.37
C LEU A 374 11.91 16.22 -1.78
N LEU A 375 11.51 15.19 -2.54
CA LEU A 375 11.92 14.99 -3.93
C LEU A 375 10.97 15.75 -4.88
N ASP A 376 11.47 16.11 -6.06
CA ASP A 376 10.61 16.64 -7.12
C ASP A 376 9.76 15.51 -7.72
N ASP A 377 8.50 15.46 -7.31
CA ASP A 377 7.49 14.49 -7.74
C ASP A 377 6.40 15.14 -8.61
N LYS A 378 6.76 16.17 -9.39
CA LYS A 378 5.86 17.01 -10.22
C LYS A 378 4.59 16.33 -10.74
N TYR A 379 4.70 15.22 -11.49
CA TYR A 379 3.54 14.59 -12.12
C TYR A 379 2.71 13.79 -11.10
N ILE A 380 3.35 13.12 -10.14
CA ILE A 380 2.66 12.49 -9.01
C ILE A 380 1.87 13.54 -8.22
N ALA A 381 2.48 14.69 -7.91
CA ALA A 381 1.81 15.79 -7.23
C ALA A 381 0.63 16.34 -8.03
N GLN A 382 0.80 16.59 -9.33
CA GLN A 382 -0.29 17.04 -10.21
C GLN A 382 -1.45 16.04 -10.24
N MET A 383 -1.18 14.74 -10.32
CA MET A 383 -2.23 13.71 -10.23
C MET A 383 -2.88 13.67 -8.84
N CYS A 384 -2.09 13.77 -7.76
CA CYS A 384 -2.61 13.80 -6.39
C CYS A 384 -3.62 14.93 -6.20
N PHE A 385 -3.30 16.14 -6.65
CA PHE A 385 -4.20 17.28 -6.49
C PHE A 385 -5.36 17.30 -7.48
N SER A 386 -5.25 16.62 -8.64
CA SER A 386 -6.38 16.52 -9.58
C SER A 386 -7.48 15.57 -9.12
N VAL A 387 -7.17 14.65 -8.21
CA VAL A 387 -8.14 13.65 -7.68
C VAL A 387 -8.54 13.88 -6.22
N ALA A 388 -7.97 14.90 -5.56
CA ALA A 388 -8.22 15.17 -4.15
C ALA A 388 -9.62 15.78 -3.91
N PRO A 389 -10.24 15.52 -2.74
CA PRO A 389 -9.82 14.55 -1.72
C PRO A 389 -10.07 13.10 -2.16
N GLU A 390 -9.11 12.22 -1.91
CA GLU A 390 -9.25 10.78 -2.19
C GLU A 390 -10.25 10.12 -1.24
N GLY A 391 -11.24 9.43 -1.80
CA GLY A 391 -12.15 8.52 -1.09
C GLY A 391 -11.61 7.09 -1.04
N GLY A 392 -12.49 6.10 -0.93
CA GLY A 392 -12.10 4.68 -0.92
C GLY A 392 -13.17 3.78 -1.54
N GLY A 393 -13.26 2.53 -1.07
CA GLY A 393 -14.29 1.59 -1.51
C GLY A 393 -15.70 2.22 -1.49
N GLY A 394 -16.39 2.17 -2.62
CA GLY A 394 -17.70 2.81 -2.84
C GLY A 394 -17.65 4.19 -3.52
N ASP A 395 -16.47 4.83 -3.65
CA ASP A 395 -16.32 6.12 -4.33
C ASP A 395 -15.93 5.99 -5.83
N TYR A 396 -15.42 4.83 -6.24
CA TYR A 396 -14.79 4.62 -7.57
C TYR A 396 -15.47 3.52 -8.40
N GLY A 397 -16.78 3.36 -8.21
CA GLY A 397 -17.61 2.35 -8.89
C GLY A 397 -18.05 1.21 -7.97
N THR A 398 -18.99 0.40 -8.47
CA THR A 398 -19.65 -0.66 -7.69
C THR A 398 -19.03 -2.05 -7.90
N THR A 399 -18.18 -2.21 -8.91
CA THR A 399 -17.48 -3.46 -9.24
C THR A 399 -16.15 -3.55 -8.50
N SER A 400 -15.46 -4.71 -8.57
CA SER A 400 -14.16 -4.93 -7.89
C SER A 400 -13.16 -3.79 -8.11
N GLY A 401 -13.16 -3.16 -9.29
CA GLY A 401 -12.23 -2.09 -9.63
C GLY A 401 -12.23 -0.92 -8.64
N GLY A 402 -13.40 -0.57 -8.10
CA GLY A 402 -13.55 0.48 -7.09
C GLY A 402 -13.11 0.09 -5.68
N PHE A 403 -12.67 -1.15 -5.50
CA PHE A 403 -12.29 -1.77 -4.22
C PHE A 403 -10.91 -2.45 -4.28
N ASP A 404 -10.14 -2.23 -5.35
CA ASP A 404 -8.77 -2.75 -5.47
C ASP A 404 -7.79 -2.01 -4.52
N GLN A 405 -8.22 -0.90 -3.91
CA GLN A 405 -7.47 -0.08 -2.96
C GLN A 405 -8.35 0.37 -1.78
N LEU A 406 -7.75 0.52 -0.60
CA LEU A 406 -8.45 1.01 0.59
C LEU A 406 -8.75 2.51 0.54
N GLY A 407 -7.85 3.31 -0.05
CA GLY A 407 -7.99 4.75 -0.24
C GLY A 407 -7.94 5.59 1.05
N PHE A 408 -8.62 6.73 1.02
CA PHE A 408 -8.60 7.80 2.04
C PHE A 408 -7.22 8.40 2.28
N GLY A 409 -6.40 8.46 1.23
CA GLY A 409 -5.02 8.91 1.33
C GLY A 409 -4.88 10.39 1.69
N THR A 410 -5.82 11.24 1.28
CA THR A 410 -5.85 12.66 1.68
C THR A 410 -6.02 12.83 3.19
N LEU A 411 -6.80 11.95 3.83
CA LEU A 411 -6.99 11.95 5.28
C LEU A 411 -5.74 11.42 6.01
N MET A 412 -5.18 10.31 5.52
CA MET A 412 -4.21 9.54 6.31
C MET A 412 -2.74 9.87 6.01
N TYR A 413 -2.40 10.31 4.80
CA TYR A 413 -1.00 10.53 4.42
C TYR A 413 -0.58 11.99 4.40
N ALA A 414 -1.53 12.94 4.42
CA ALA A 414 -1.24 14.36 4.40
C ALA A 414 -0.29 14.78 5.53
N LYS A 415 0.65 15.67 5.21
CA LYS A 415 1.78 16.06 6.09
C LYS A 415 2.12 17.53 5.98
#